data_AF-A0ABC9ZQ11-F1
#
_entry.id   AF-A0ABC9ZQ11-F1
#
_cell.length_a   1.000
_cell.length_b   1.000
_cell.length_c   1.000
_cell.angle_alpha   90.00
_cell.angle_beta   90.00
_cell.angle_gamma   90.00
#
_symmetry.space_group_name_H-M   'P 1'
#
loop_
_entity.id
_entity.type
_entity.pdbx_description
1 polymer ?
#
loop_
_entity_poly.entity_id
_entity_poly.type
_entity_poly.pdbx_seq_one_letter_code
_entity_poly.pdbx_strand_id
1 'polypeptide(L)' 'MQGAIDALETDPFPTGYEKLQGREGYRIRVGRYHVGYIVDQGLLVIKIFTLGARGGVYKK' A
#
# COMPACT_ATOMS: atom_id res chain seq x y z
N MET A 1 -12.04 13.85 -8.25
CA MET A 1 -11.93 12.40 -7.99
C MET A 1 -10.75 12.24 -7.04
N GLN A 2 -11.02 11.94 -5.77
CA GLN A 2 -9.99 11.71 -4.75
C GLN A 2 -9.31 10.36 -5.07
N GLY A 3 -8.00 10.33 -5.29
CA GLY A 3 -7.26 9.11 -5.55
C GLY A 3 -7.14 8.24 -4.31
N ALA A 4 -6.80 6.95 -4.46
CA ALA A 4 -6.58 6.06 -3.32
C ALA A 4 -5.41 6.50 -2.40
N ILE A 5 -4.49 7.32 -2.91
CA ILE A 5 -3.43 7.95 -2.10
C ILE A 5 -4.01 9.10 -1.28
N ASP A 6 -4.81 9.97 -1.89
CA ASP A 6 -5.45 11.09 -1.21
C ASP A 6 -6.37 10.62 -0.07
N ALA A 7 -7.01 9.45 -0.22
CA ALA A 7 -7.81 8.86 0.85
C ALA A 7 -6.98 8.47 2.09
N LEU A 8 -5.70 8.11 1.90
CA LEU A 8 -4.79 7.77 2.99
C LEU A 8 -4.39 8.99 3.84
N GLU A 9 -4.56 10.22 3.33
CA GLU A 9 -4.30 11.44 4.09
C GLU A 9 -5.28 11.60 5.26
N THR A 10 -6.54 11.27 5.04
CA THR A 10 -7.61 11.45 6.02
C THR A 10 -7.91 10.18 6.81
N ASP A 11 -7.73 9.02 6.19
CA ASP A 11 -8.01 7.72 6.80
C ASP A 11 -6.88 6.73 6.44
N PRO A 12 -6.05 6.31 7.42
CA PRO A 12 -5.03 5.30 7.19
C PRO A 12 -5.59 3.93 6.76
N PHE A 13 -6.89 3.67 6.88
CA PHE A 13 -7.55 2.40 6.52
C PHE A 13 -8.70 2.59 5.52
N PRO A 14 -8.45 3.23 4.35
CA PRO A 14 -9.50 3.59 3.42
C PRO A 14 -9.97 2.36 2.65
N THR A 15 -11.16 2.42 2.05
CA THR A 15 -11.77 1.28 1.33
C THR A 15 -10.81 0.66 0.31
N GLY A 16 -10.65 -0.67 0.39
CA GLY A 16 -9.74 -1.43 -0.50
C GLY A 16 -8.33 -1.65 0.05
N TYR A 17 -8.08 -1.27 1.31
CA TYR A 17 -6.89 -1.70 2.03
C TYR A 17 -6.97 -3.20 2.40
N GLU A 18 -5.81 -3.85 2.43
CA GLU A 18 -5.64 -5.22 2.88
C GLU A 18 -4.43 -5.33 3.81
N LYS A 19 -4.54 -6.09 4.90
CA LYS A 19 -3.39 -6.37 5.77
C LYS A 19 -2.40 -7.30 5.06
N LEU A 20 -1.11 -7.02 5.18
CA LEU A 20 -0.07 -7.90 4.64
C LEU A 20 -0.04 -9.21 5.44
N GLN A 21 0.11 -10.34 4.73
CA GLN A 21 0.34 -11.63 5.38
C GLN A 21 1.83 -11.80 5.68
N GLY A 22 2.15 -12.29 6.89
CA GLY A 22 3.51 -12.65 7.30
C GLY A 22 4.44 -11.47 7.63
N ARG A 23 3.95 -10.23 7.62
CA ARG A 23 4.70 -9.03 8.05
C ARG A 23 3.74 -7.93 8.49
N GLU A 24 4.25 -6.97 9.26
CA GLU A 24 3.48 -5.79 9.62
C GLU A 24 3.23 -4.87 8.42
N GLY A 25 2.09 -4.18 8.47
CA GLY A 25 1.65 -3.24 7.46
C GLY A 25 0.48 -3.73 6.62
N TYR A 26 0.14 -2.87 5.66
CA TYR A 26 -1.05 -2.93 4.84
C TYR A 26 -0.66 -2.69 3.38
N ARG A 27 -1.58 -3.00 2.46
CA ARG A 27 -1.47 -2.67 1.04
C ARG A 27 -2.77 -2.08 0.52
N ILE A 28 -2.68 -1.22 -0.47
CA ILE A 28 -3.83 -0.70 -1.22
C ILE A 28 -3.51 -0.64 -2.72
N ARG A 29 -4.53 -0.80 -3.56
CA ARG A 29 -4.39 -0.67 -5.01
C ARG A 29 -4.50 0.79 -5.43
N VAL A 30 -3.45 1.31 -6.06
CA VAL A 30 -3.43 2.65 -6.66
C VAL A 30 -3.21 2.50 -8.16
N GLY A 31 -4.30 2.55 -8.92
CA GLY A 31 -4.28 2.31 -10.37
C GLY A 31 -3.72 0.94 -10.72
N ARG A 32 -2.50 0.92 -11.28
CA ARG A 32 -1.77 -0.30 -11.71
C ARG A 32 -0.79 -0.83 -10.66
N TYR A 33 -0.61 -0.13 -9.55
CA TYR A 33 0.39 -0.45 -8.52
C TYR A 33 -0.26 -0.91 -7.22
N HIS A 34 0.49 -1.68 -6.42
CA HIS A 34 0.15 -1.96 -5.04
C HIS A 34 1.08 -1.14 -4.14
N VAL A 35 0.50 -0.30 -3.31
CA VAL A 35 1.23 0.53 -2.37
C VAL A 35 1.19 -0.16 -1.02
N GLY A 36 2.36 -0.47 -0.46
CA GLY A 36 2.46 -1.01 0.90
C GLY A 36 2.67 0.12 1.90
N TYR A 37 2.06 0.07 3.07
CA TYR A 37 2.25 1.11 4.08
C TYR A 37 2.17 0.55 5.49
N ILE A 38 2.75 1.28 6.45
CA ILE A 38 2.61 1.01 7.89
C ILE A 38 2.00 2.25 8.55
N VAL A 39 1.26 2.01 9.62
CA VAL A 39 0.69 3.07 10.47
C VAL A 39 1.35 2.93 11.83
N ASP A 40 2.18 3.90 12.20
CA ASP A 40 2.91 3.90 13.47
C ASP A 40 2.57 5.15 14.27
N GLN A 41 1.83 5.01 15.37
CA GLN A 41 1.44 6.07 16.34
C GLN A 41 1.33 7.52 15.79
N GLY A 42 0.73 7.72 14.61
CA GLY A 42 0.51 9.02 13.97
C GLY A 42 1.35 9.30 12.72
N LEU A 43 2.32 8.45 12.39
CA LEU A 43 3.10 8.49 11.16
C LEU A 43 2.59 7.43 10.17
N LEU A 44 2.09 7.91 9.03
CA LEU A 44 1.83 7.06 7.89
C LEU A 44 3.09 6.97 7.03
N VAL A 45 3.76 5.81 7.03
CA VAL A 45 4.91 5.57 6.15
C VAL A 45 4.45 4.77 4.94
N ILE A 46 4.44 5.44 3.78
CA ILE A 46 4.02 4.86 2.50
C ILE A 46 5.25 4.37 1.73
N LYS A 47 5.31 3.06 1.42
CA LYS A 47 6.32 2.43 0.56
C LYS A 47 5.67 1.96 -0.75
N ILE A 48 6.02 2.62 -1.85
CA ILE A 48 5.51 2.23 -3.17
C ILE A 48 6.32 1.02 -3.67
N PHE A 49 5.67 -0.14 -3.79
CA PHE A 49 6.27 -1.33 -4.39
C PHE A 49 5.72 -1.50 -5.81
N THR A 50 6.60 -1.42 -6.81
CA THR A 50 6.27 -1.89 -8.15
C THR A 50 6.22 -3.42 -8.15
N LEU A 51 5.01 -3.98 -8.07
CA LEU A 51 4.81 -5.39 -8.41
C LEU A 51 4.80 -5.52 -9.93
N GLY A 52 5.96 -5.84 -10.51
CA GLY A 52 6.04 -6.32 -11.89
C GLY A 52 5.15 -7.55 -12.10
N ALA A 53 4.81 -7.86 -13.36
CA ALA A 53 3.94 -8.98 -13.74
C ALA A 53 4.25 -10.26 -12.93
N ARG A 54 3.19 -11.00 -12.53
CA ARG A 54 3.24 -12.26 -11.75
C ARG A 54 4.49 -13.08 -12.14
N GLY A 55 5.50 -13.11 -11.26
CA GLY A 55 6.77 -13.83 -11.45
C GLY A 55 8.05 -12.99 -11.61
N GLY A 56 7.96 -11.67 -11.77
CA GLY A 56 9.13 -10.80 -12.03
C GLY A 56 9.74 -10.07 -10.82
N VAL A 57 9.23 -10.28 -9.61
CA VAL A 57 9.51 -9.38 -8.47
C VAL A 57 10.74 -9.76 -7.63
N TYR A 58 11.31 -10.95 -7.84
CA TYR A 58 12.59 -11.32 -7.22
C TYR A 58 13.60 -11.70 -8.29
N LYS A 59 14.29 -10.72 -8.86
CA LYS A 59 15.65 -10.95 -9.36
C LYS A 59 16.59 -10.14 -8.47
N LYS A 60 17.51 -10.88 -7.82
CA LYS A 60 18.74 -10.34 -7.24
C LYS A 60 19.55 -9.63 -8.32
#